data_AF-A0A9P1FYU0-F1
#
_entry.id   AF-A0A9P1FYU0-F1
#
_cell.length_a   1.000
_cell.length_b   1.000
_cell.length_c   1.000
_cell.angle_alpha   90.00
_cell.angle_beta   90.00
_cell.angle_gamma   90.00
#
_symmetry.space_group_name_H-M   'P 1'
#
loop_
_entity.id
_entity.type
_entity.pdbx_description
1 polymer ?
#
loop_
_entity_poly.entity_id
_entity_poly.type
_entity_poly.pdbx_seq_one_letter_code
_entity_poly.pdbx_strand_id
1 'polypeptide(L)'
;MGWGSSSTQRAKVAAGTYATTRGHFPEAELARAMRTPPAVPGEEVELQECVLSALGDNNKVLFNARLQGPVQEVLNWEATCKRCERSMKDRKPDKQALQIPYPVFIPSRGRPAKAHLNWQATHVFGAQKEDKPPGFKPVVCLVIEPAEEEEYRATWPSSLMLILPESNCGPGYARWVVQQVCTKFCLEGDPTNPQRFQRIWIVDDTLTMFYRLALMEKFVGCGRLRRPKRMKYRVANEGLMFMEALLAVQKHHFIGRAAVAGFLRDDGTAVCKRNDWKLDELALYKVVMLDLCELWRLGVEYMPQLQMYEDICLNHDVLTRGGHTLKCQCYGFRAVHAKKGGCLKQRDGRHKPGQTRLKDLVQKTAFRSMQKDRQKAVRELLQ
;
A
#
# COMPACT_ATOMS: atom_id res chain seq x y z
N MET A 1 11.53 -5.64 25.08
CA MET A 1 10.34 -6.10 24.31
C MET A 1 10.78 -6.58 22.92
N GLY A 2 10.39 -7.78 22.50
CA GLY A 2 10.81 -8.35 21.21
C GLY A 2 10.07 -7.74 20.02
N TRP A 3 10.73 -6.84 19.29
CA TRP A 3 10.24 -6.29 18.02
C TRP A 3 10.23 -7.38 16.95
N GLY A 4 9.18 -7.42 16.12
CA GLY A 4 9.07 -8.30 14.96
C GLY A 4 8.75 -9.77 15.22
N SER A 5 8.79 -10.27 16.47
CA SER A 5 8.66 -11.72 16.72
C SER A 5 7.22 -12.24 16.55
N SER A 6 6.92 -12.92 15.44
CA SER A 6 5.72 -13.77 15.35
C SER A 6 5.94 -15.09 16.08
N SER A 7 4.86 -15.74 16.56
CA SER A 7 4.95 -17.09 17.16
C SER A 7 5.58 -18.08 16.18
N THR A 8 5.22 -17.97 14.90
CA THR A 8 5.80 -18.71 13.80
C THR A 8 7.30 -18.47 13.67
N GLN A 9 7.76 -17.22 13.75
CA GLN A 9 9.18 -16.86 13.69
C GLN A 9 9.96 -17.39 14.89
N ARG A 10 9.42 -17.34 16.12
CA ARG A 10 10.10 -17.88 17.31
C ARG A 10 10.29 -19.40 17.21
N ALA A 11 9.25 -20.13 16.84
CA ALA A 11 9.34 -21.58 16.62
C ALA A 11 10.38 -21.93 15.55
N LYS A 12 10.38 -21.14 14.48
CA LYS A 12 11.32 -21.22 13.37
C LYS A 12 12.77 -20.89 13.77
N VAL A 13 13.00 -19.86 14.58
CA VAL A 13 14.31 -19.49 15.13
C VAL A 13 14.80 -20.60 16.06
N ALA A 14 13.95 -21.09 16.96
CA ALA A 14 14.24 -22.19 17.88
C ALA A 14 14.59 -23.49 17.14
N ALA A 15 13.95 -23.75 15.99
CA ALA A 15 14.27 -24.86 15.10
C ALA A 15 15.59 -24.66 14.31
N GLY A 16 16.47 -23.74 14.72
CA GLY A 16 17.74 -23.44 14.05
C GLY A 16 17.58 -22.90 12.63
N THR A 17 16.37 -22.49 12.24
CA THR A 17 16.09 -22.08 10.86
C THR A 17 16.47 -20.62 10.62
N TYR A 18 16.81 -19.81 11.64
CA TYR A 18 17.10 -18.38 11.43
C TYR A 18 18.28 -17.90 12.28
N ALA A 19 19.49 -18.05 11.76
CA ALA A 19 20.70 -17.45 12.35
C ALA A 19 21.09 -16.10 11.70
N THR A 20 20.64 -15.79 10.48
CA THR A 20 21.31 -14.79 9.60
C THR A 20 20.44 -13.61 9.15
N THR A 21 19.45 -13.15 9.91
CA THR A 21 18.70 -11.93 9.55
C THR A 21 18.49 -10.95 10.69
N ARG A 22 18.62 -11.41 11.94
CA ARG A 22 18.39 -10.57 13.11
C ARG A 22 19.64 -9.70 13.32
N GLY A 23 19.52 -8.39 13.11
CA GLY A 23 20.62 -7.44 13.23
C GLY A 23 21.39 -7.15 11.94
N HIS A 24 21.00 -7.71 10.78
CA HIS A 24 21.65 -7.39 9.50
C HIS A 24 21.32 -5.99 8.97
N PHE A 25 20.12 -5.51 9.28
CA PHE A 25 19.69 -4.15 9.02
C PHE A 25 19.34 -3.51 10.35
N PRO A 26 19.49 -2.18 10.50
CA PRO A 26 19.09 -1.47 11.70
C PRO A 26 17.54 -1.33 11.72
N GLU A 27 16.82 -2.46 11.71
CA GLU A 27 15.34 -2.52 11.56
C GLU A 27 14.64 -1.63 12.61
N ALA A 28 15.17 -1.56 13.83
CA ALA A 28 14.63 -0.71 14.89
C ALA A 28 14.84 0.79 14.62
N GLU A 29 15.96 1.16 14.01
CA GLU A 29 16.25 2.54 13.61
C GLU A 29 15.40 2.94 12.41
N LEU A 30 15.32 2.10 11.38
CA LEU A 30 14.46 2.34 10.22
C LEU A 30 12.98 2.44 10.64
N ALA A 31 12.52 1.58 11.55
CA ALA A 31 11.18 1.67 12.10
C ALA A 31 10.96 2.94 12.92
N ARG A 32 11.98 3.41 13.65
CA ARG A 32 11.93 4.69 14.37
C ARG A 32 11.84 5.85 13.39
N ALA A 33 12.71 5.88 12.38
CA ALA A 33 12.71 6.89 11.32
C ALA A 33 11.34 7.00 10.66
N MET A 34 10.72 5.88 10.30
CA MET A 34 9.36 5.86 9.73
C MET A 34 8.26 6.39 10.67
N ARG A 35 8.47 6.40 11.99
CA ARG A 35 7.51 6.91 12.99
C ARG A 35 7.81 8.33 13.47
N THR A 36 8.97 8.86 13.12
CA THR A 36 9.38 10.20 13.49
C THR A 36 8.93 11.15 12.38
N PRO A 37 8.03 12.11 12.65
CA PRO A 37 7.65 13.11 11.67
C PRO A 37 8.87 13.89 11.16
N PRO A 38 8.87 14.35 9.90
CA PRO A 38 9.90 15.26 9.41
C PRO A 38 10.01 16.51 10.29
N ALA A 39 11.21 17.05 10.42
CA ALA A 39 11.40 18.33 11.09
C ALA A 39 10.66 19.41 10.29
N VAL A 40 9.81 20.17 10.98
CA VAL A 40 9.17 21.36 10.42
C VAL A 40 10.10 22.54 10.69
N PRO A 41 10.52 23.32 9.68
CA PRO A 41 11.16 24.61 9.92
C PRO A 41 10.27 25.43 10.87
N GLY A 42 10.84 26.27 11.74
CA GLY A 42 10.08 26.99 12.80
C GLY A 42 9.00 27.97 12.32
N GLU A 43 8.63 27.94 11.04
CA GLU A 43 7.54 28.70 10.42
C GLU A 43 6.24 27.86 10.43
N GLU A 44 5.10 28.52 10.57
CA GLU A 44 3.81 27.86 10.43
C GLU A 44 3.66 27.27 9.01
N VAL A 45 3.23 26.00 8.94
CA VAL A 45 3.00 25.32 7.67
C VAL A 45 1.69 25.85 7.07
N GLU A 46 1.78 26.64 6.01
CA GLU A 46 0.61 27.06 5.26
C GLU A 46 -0.09 25.85 4.61
N LEU A 47 -1.35 25.64 4.96
CA LEU A 47 -2.17 24.53 4.46
C LEU A 47 -3.08 24.99 3.34
N GLN A 48 -3.18 24.17 2.31
CA GLN A 48 -4.17 24.30 1.24
C GLN A 48 -5.12 23.11 1.31
N GLU A 49 -6.41 23.39 1.08
CA GLU A 49 -7.46 22.39 0.93
C GLU A 49 -8.02 22.41 -0.49
N CYS A 50 -8.33 21.22 -1.00
CA CYS A 50 -9.15 21.06 -2.19
C CYS A 50 -10.16 19.93 -1.98
N VAL A 51 -11.34 20.08 -2.57
CA VAL A 51 -12.40 19.07 -2.52
C VAL A 51 -12.36 18.24 -3.80
N LEU A 52 -12.24 16.93 -3.63
CA LEU A 52 -12.22 15.94 -4.69
C LEU A 52 -13.59 15.28 -4.79
N SER A 53 -14.32 15.57 -5.85
CA SER A 53 -15.63 14.97 -6.12
C SER A 53 -15.43 13.69 -6.92
N ALA A 54 -15.61 12.53 -6.28
CA ALA A 54 -15.49 11.23 -6.94
C ALA A 54 -16.68 11.03 -7.90
N LEU A 55 -16.40 10.65 -9.14
CA LEU A 55 -17.40 10.54 -10.20
C LEU A 55 -17.66 9.08 -10.56
N GLY A 56 -18.92 8.68 -10.52
CA GLY A 56 -19.36 7.37 -10.98
C GLY A 56 -19.70 7.35 -12.46
N ASP A 57 -20.49 6.35 -12.84
CA ASP A 57 -21.06 6.26 -14.17
C ASP A 57 -21.92 7.50 -14.46
N ASN A 58 -21.91 7.94 -15.72
CA ASN A 58 -22.61 9.15 -16.18
C ASN A 58 -22.17 10.46 -15.50
N ASN A 59 -20.94 10.51 -14.96
CA ASN A 59 -20.39 11.69 -14.27
C ASN A 59 -21.20 12.13 -13.03
N LYS A 60 -22.01 11.24 -12.45
CA LYS A 60 -22.70 11.55 -11.20
C LYS A 60 -21.69 11.56 -10.05
N VAL A 61 -21.74 12.61 -9.23
CA VAL A 61 -20.95 12.67 -7.99
C VAL A 61 -21.41 11.56 -7.05
N LEU A 62 -20.48 10.71 -6.65
CA LEU A 62 -20.69 9.63 -5.68
C LEU A 62 -20.57 10.16 -4.25
N PHE A 63 -19.49 10.91 -4.00
CA PHE A 63 -19.17 11.53 -2.73
C PHE A 63 -18.06 12.57 -2.93
N ASN A 64 -17.85 13.41 -1.92
CA ASN A 64 -16.75 14.36 -1.86
C ASN A 64 -15.75 13.93 -0.77
N ALA A 65 -14.46 13.98 -1.08
CA ALA A 65 -13.38 13.81 -0.12
C ALA A 65 -12.55 15.08 -0.08
N ARG A 66 -11.94 15.40 1.07
CA ARG A 66 -11.06 16.57 1.20
C ARG A 66 -9.61 16.14 1.08
N LEU A 67 -8.85 16.82 0.25
CA LEU A 67 -7.40 16.67 0.20
C LEU A 67 -6.77 17.95 0.77
N GLN A 68 -6.00 17.79 1.83
CA GLN A 68 -5.45 18.90 2.59
C GLN A 68 -3.99 18.64 2.96
N GLY A 69 -3.13 19.63 2.80
CA GLY A 69 -1.73 19.53 3.17
C GLY A 69 -0.96 20.83 2.89
N PRO A 70 0.37 20.82 3.07
CA PRO A 70 1.19 21.96 2.70
C PRO A 70 0.96 22.36 1.23
N VAL A 71 0.94 23.67 0.95
CA VAL A 71 0.73 24.21 -0.41
C VAL A 71 1.58 23.48 -1.46
N GLN A 72 2.87 23.26 -1.17
CA GLN A 72 3.79 22.59 -2.09
C GLN A 72 3.42 21.13 -2.39
N GLU A 73 2.85 20.41 -1.41
CA GLU A 73 2.41 19.03 -1.60
C GLU A 73 1.11 18.97 -2.43
N VAL A 74 0.20 19.92 -2.24
CA VAL A 74 -1.02 20.04 -3.04
C VAL A 74 -0.67 20.41 -4.50
N LEU A 75 0.24 21.36 -4.71
CA LEU A 75 0.74 21.70 -6.04
C LEU A 75 1.45 20.52 -6.71
N ASN A 76 2.24 19.74 -5.97
CA ASN A 76 2.88 18.53 -6.49
C ASN A 76 1.86 17.46 -6.88
N TRP A 77 0.80 17.29 -6.09
CA TRP A 77 -0.33 16.42 -6.41
C TRP A 77 -1.03 16.84 -7.71
N GLU A 78 -1.47 18.09 -7.82
CA GLU A 78 -2.14 18.60 -9.02
C GLU A 78 -1.29 18.48 -10.29
N ALA A 79 0.01 18.81 -10.18
CA ALA A 79 0.95 18.64 -11.27
C ALA A 79 1.11 17.16 -11.67
N THR A 80 1.10 16.25 -10.68
CA THR A 80 1.12 14.81 -10.91
C THR A 80 -0.15 14.35 -11.64
N CYS A 81 -1.34 14.82 -11.25
CA CYS A 81 -2.60 14.53 -11.94
C CYS A 81 -2.54 14.95 -13.42
N LYS A 82 -2.13 16.21 -13.67
CA LYS A 82 -2.01 16.77 -15.03
C LYS A 82 -1.04 15.94 -15.88
N ARG A 83 0.09 15.51 -15.31
CA ARG A 83 1.06 14.66 -16.00
C ARG A 83 0.50 13.27 -16.31
N CYS A 84 -0.14 12.62 -15.34
CA CYS A 84 -0.74 11.30 -15.53
C CYS A 84 -1.82 11.33 -16.62
N GLU A 85 -2.67 12.36 -16.64
CA GLU A 85 -3.70 12.52 -17.66
C GLU A 85 -3.11 12.70 -19.06
N ARG A 86 -2.04 13.51 -19.21
CA ARG A 86 -1.33 13.66 -20.49
C ARG A 86 -0.76 12.33 -20.98
N SER A 87 -0.05 11.60 -20.12
CA SER A 87 0.54 10.30 -20.50
C SER A 87 -0.52 9.28 -20.95
N MET A 88 -1.71 9.30 -20.34
CA MET A 88 -2.82 8.47 -20.78
C MET A 88 -3.38 8.89 -22.14
N LYS A 89 -3.56 10.20 -22.39
CA LYS A 89 -4.05 10.71 -23.68
C LYS A 89 -3.08 10.41 -24.83
N ASP A 90 -1.78 10.59 -24.59
CA ASP A 90 -0.76 10.43 -25.62
C ASP A 90 -0.43 8.97 -25.94
N ARG A 91 -0.91 8.02 -25.13
CA ARG A 91 -0.59 6.57 -25.19
C ARG A 91 0.91 6.27 -25.26
N LYS A 92 1.74 7.23 -24.85
CA LYS A 92 3.19 7.11 -24.79
C LYS A 92 3.60 7.09 -23.33
N PRO A 93 4.41 6.10 -22.92
CA PRO A 93 4.95 6.09 -21.57
C PRO A 93 5.88 7.30 -21.43
N ASP A 94 5.55 8.20 -20.52
CA ASP A 94 6.46 9.25 -20.12
C ASP A 94 7.68 8.59 -19.44
N LYS A 95 8.81 8.58 -20.15
CA LYS A 95 10.05 7.95 -19.68
C LYS A 95 10.55 8.58 -18.37
N GLN A 96 10.25 9.85 -18.13
CA GLN A 96 10.55 10.51 -16.86
C GLN A 96 9.57 10.09 -15.77
N ALA A 97 8.27 9.95 -16.09
CA ALA A 97 7.29 9.41 -15.15
C ALA A 97 7.62 7.98 -14.70
N LEU A 98 8.24 7.15 -15.56
CA LEU A 98 8.70 5.82 -15.18
C LEU A 98 9.85 5.82 -14.15
N GLN A 99 10.43 6.97 -13.81
CA GLN A 99 11.44 7.10 -12.76
C GLN A 99 10.84 7.53 -11.42
N ILE A 100 9.54 7.77 -11.36
CA ILE A 100 8.86 8.22 -10.15
C ILE A 100 7.76 7.20 -9.81
N PRO A 101 7.64 6.77 -8.54
CA PRO A 101 6.57 5.90 -8.15
C PRO A 101 5.21 6.58 -8.42
N TYR A 102 4.22 5.79 -8.82
CA TYR A 102 2.84 6.28 -8.82
C TYR A 102 2.45 6.76 -7.41
N PRO A 103 1.42 7.63 -7.29
CA PRO A 103 1.01 8.13 -5.99
C PRO A 103 0.74 7.01 -4.98
N VAL A 104 1.19 7.22 -3.75
CA VAL A 104 1.09 6.26 -2.65
C VAL A 104 0.05 6.74 -1.66
N PHE A 105 -0.95 5.90 -1.40
CA PHE A 105 -2.00 6.12 -0.41
C PHE A 105 -1.80 5.23 0.79
N ILE A 106 -1.88 5.80 1.98
CA ILE A 106 -1.62 5.10 3.24
C ILE A 106 -2.84 5.23 4.17
N PRO A 107 -3.80 4.30 4.09
CA PRO A 107 -4.86 4.20 5.09
C PRO A 107 -4.28 4.00 6.50
N SER A 108 -4.59 4.94 7.39
CA SER A 108 -4.13 4.93 8.77
C SER A 108 -5.27 5.29 9.71
N ARG A 109 -5.40 4.56 10.82
CA ARG A 109 -6.50 4.77 11.79
C ARG A 109 -6.10 4.55 13.25
N GLY A 110 -6.44 5.50 14.12
CA GLY A 110 -6.39 5.39 15.58
C GLY A 110 -5.01 5.24 16.19
N ARG A 111 -3.95 5.68 15.48
CA ARG A 111 -2.56 5.50 15.93
C ARG A 111 -1.55 6.49 15.29
N PRO A 112 -1.85 7.79 15.18
CA PRO A 112 -0.97 8.73 14.48
C PRO A 112 0.48 8.68 14.96
N ALA A 113 0.73 8.62 16.28
CA ALA A 113 2.08 8.55 16.85
C ALA A 113 2.81 7.19 16.71
N LYS A 114 2.12 6.12 16.28
CA LYS A 114 2.70 4.76 16.16
C LYS A 114 2.73 4.26 14.71
N ALA A 115 2.05 4.95 13.81
CA ALA A 115 2.02 4.65 12.39
C ALA A 115 3.37 4.97 11.72
N HIS A 116 3.69 4.23 10.66
CA HIS A 116 4.95 4.35 9.92
C HIS A 116 4.72 5.21 8.68
N LEU A 117 4.60 6.52 8.90
CA LEU A 117 4.12 7.49 7.91
C LEU A 117 5.21 8.44 7.39
N ASN A 118 6.42 8.40 7.94
CA ASN A 118 7.53 9.24 7.45
C ASN A 118 8.13 8.67 6.15
N TRP A 119 7.47 8.92 5.03
CA TRP A 119 7.96 8.55 3.70
C TRP A 119 8.99 9.55 3.13
N GLN A 120 9.33 10.59 3.89
CA GLN A 120 10.45 11.49 3.61
C GLN A 120 11.76 10.99 4.24
N ALA A 121 11.71 9.93 5.05
CA ALA A 121 12.91 9.31 5.61
C ALA A 121 13.87 8.87 4.48
N THR A 122 15.17 9.09 4.69
CA THR A 122 16.20 8.91 3.66
C THR A 122 16.16 7.55 2.99
N HIS A 123 15.84 6.47 3.71
CA HIS A 123 15.82 5.11 3.14
C HIS A 123 14.61 4.81 2.25
N VAL A 124 13.62 5.69 2.19
CA VAL A 124 12.39 5.48 1.42
C VAL A 124 12.62 5.87 -0.04
N PHE A 125 12.79 7.17 -0.28
CA PHE A 125 12.95 7.74 -1.62
C PHE A 125 14.28 8.46 -1.84
N GLY A 126 15.21 8.36 -0.90
CA GLY A 126 16.47 9.10 -0.90
C GLY A 126 16.30 10.51 -0.39
N ALA A 127 17.43 11.21 -0.24
CA ALA A 127 17.43 12.64 0.01
C ALA A 127 16.65 13.34 -1.11
N GLN A 128 15.49 13.92 -0.76
CA GLN A 128 14.72 14.69 -1.71
C GLN A 128 15.48 15.98 -2.00
N LYS A 129 15.78 16.22 -3.26
CA LYS A 129 16.32 17.50 -3.68
C LYS A 129 15.15 18.49 -3.79
N GLU A 130 15.27 19.63 -3.12
CA GLU A 130 14.23 20.67 -3.08
C GLU A 130 13.95 21.24 -4.48
N ASP A 131 14.97 21.23 -5.35
CA ASP A 131 15.00 21.77 -6.71
C ASP A 131 14.09 21.07 -7.73
N LYS A 132 13.51 19.90 -7.40
CA LYS A 132 12.64 19.21 -8.36
C LYS A 132 11.33 19.99 -8.58
N PRO A 133 10.91 20.20 -9.84
CA PRO A 133 9.64 20.85 -10.13
C PRO A 133 8.46 20.01 -9.63
N PRO A 134 7.31 20.65 -9.29
CA PRO A 134 6.07 19.95 -8.99
C PRO A 134 5.68 18.94 -10.07
N GLY A 135 5.14 17.81 -9.64
CA GLY A 135 4.84 16.66 -10.48
C GLY A 135 6.01 15.69 -10.63
N PHE A 136 7.24 16.07 -10.28
CA PHE A 136 8.42 15.20 -10.39
C PHE A 136 8.94 14.69 -9.04
N LYS A 137 8.19 14.92 -7.96
CA LYS A 137 8.42 14.35 -6.63
C LYS A 137 7.41 13.22 -6.38
N PRO A 138 7.78 12.12 -5.69
CA PRO A 138 6.81 11.10 -5.29
C PRO A 138 5.69 11.71 -4.45
N VAL A 139 4.43 11.43 -4.80
CA VAL A 139 3.28 11.86 -3.99
C VAL A 139 2.98 10.77 -2.97
N VAL A 140 2.93 11.14 -1.68
CA VAL A 140 2.46 10.27 -0.61
C VAL A 140 1.30 10.96 0.11
N CYS A 141 0.18 10.26 0.22
CA CYS A 141 -1.04 10.77 0.81
C CYS A 141 -1.50 9.87 1.96
N LEU A 142 -1.63 10.44 3.16
CA LEU A 142 -2.20 9.76 4.31
C LEU A 142 -3.72 9.75 4.17
N VAL A 143 -4.35 8.59 4.35
CA VAL A 143 -5.80 8.46 4.23
C VAL A 143 -6.38 8.26 5.63
N ILE A 144 -7.15 9.23 6.09
CA ILE A 144 -7.59 9.32 7.50
C ILE A 144 -9.09 9.57 7.61
N GLU A 145 -9.67 9.12 8.71
CA GLU A 145 -11.08 9.40 9.03
C GLU A 145 -11.22 10.87 9.48
N PRO A 146 -12.33 11.56 9.17
CA PRO A 146 -12.49 12.97 9.51
C PRO A 146 -12.46 13.22 11.03
N ALA A 147 -12.92 12.26 11.84
CA ALA A 147 -12.84 12.35 13.30
C ALA A 147 -11.40 12.27 13.85
N GLU A 148 -10.41 11.88 13.04
CA GLU A 148 -9.01 11.76 13.44
C GLU A 148 -8.12 12.84 12.81
N GLU A 149 -8.68 13.75 12.00
CA GLU A 149 -7.94 14.78 11.26
C GLU A 149 -7.04 15.62 12.17
N GLU A 150 -7.59 16.14 13.27
CA GLU A 150 -6.87 17.00 14.21
C GLU A 150 -5.66 16.27 14.83
N GLU A 151 -5.85 15.04 15.32
CA GLU A 151 -4.79 14.25 15.96
C GLU A 151 -3.68 13.89 14.97
N TYR A 152 -4.06 13.53 13.73
CA TYR A 152 -3.09 13.26 12.67
C TYR A 152 -2.35 14.52 12.23
N ARG A 153 -3.04 15.66 12.08
CA ARG A 153 -2.40 16.92 11.69
C ARG A 153 -1.42 17.39 12.75
N ALA A 154 -1.78 17.29 14.04
CA ALA A 154 -0.89 17.61 15.14
C ALA A 154 0.39 16.74 15.16
N THR A 155 0.26 15.45 14.79
CA THR A 155 1.41 14.54 14.75
C THR A 155 2.21 14.64 13.44
N TRP A 156 1.54 14.89 12.32
CA TRP A 156 2.09 14.86 10.96
C TRP A 156 1.78 16.16 10.21
N PRO A 157 2.24 17.32 10.70
CA PRO A 157 1.83 18.65 10.22
C PRO A 157 2.09 18.84 8.72
N SER A 158 3.23 18.34 8.23
CA SER A 158 3.65 18.51 6.83
C SER A 158 3.15 17.42 5.87
N SER A 159 2.24 16.55 6.29
CA SER A 159 1.75 15.46 5.42
C SER A 159 0.58 15.89 4.55
N LEU A 160 0.54 15.40 3.31
CA LEU A 160 -0.67 15.47 2.48
C LEU A 160 -1.68 14.44 3.00
N MET A 161 -2.91 14.86 3.24
CA MET A 161 -3.96 14.02 3.83
C MET A 161 -5.20 14.01 2.94
N LEU A 162 -5.66 12.81 2.58
CA LEU A 162 -6.98 12.56 2.03
C LEU A 162 -7.91 12.21 3.19
N ILE A 163 -8.77 13.15 3.53
CA ILE A 163 -9.75 13.02 4.60
C ILE A 163 -11.00 12.35 4.01
N LEU A 164 -11.36 11.21 4.59
CA LEU A 164 -12.48 10.40 4.15
C LEU A 164 -13.82 11.13 4.35
N PRO A 165 -14.86 10.78 3.58
CA PRO A 165 -16.19 11.40 3.73
C PRO A 165 -16.85 11.05 5.07
N GLU A 166 -16.63 9.82 5.55
CA GLU A 166 -17.25 9.28 6.76
C GLU A 166 -16.21 8.66 7.69
N SER A 167 -16.48 8.71 8.99
CA SER A 167 -15.68 8.04 10.02
C SER A 167 -16.23 6.66 10.35
N ASN A 168 -15.40 5.83 10.95
CA ASN A 168 -15.73 4.51 11.48
C ASN A 168 -16.16 3.43 10.47
N CYS A 169 -15.98 3.64 9.17
CA CYS A 169 -16.40 2.68 8.14
C CYS A 169 -15.43 1.50 7.92
N GLY A 170 -14.18 1.64 8.39
CA GLY A 170 -13.19 0.55 8.36
C GLY A 170 -12.32 0.51 7.10
N PRO A 171 -11.40 -0.46 7.01
CA PRO A 171 -10.35 -0.47 5.97
C PRO A 171 -10.88 -0.69 4.56
N GLY A 172 -11.92 -1.52 4.37
CA GLY A 172 -12.53 -1.72 3.05
C GLY A 172 -13.09 -0.41 2.48
N TYR A 173 -13.74 0.40 3.32
CA TYR A 173 -14.25 1.72 2.93
C TYR A 173 -13.12 2.68 2.56
N ALA A 174 -12.08 2.78 3.38
CA ALA A 174 -10.95 3.66 3.10
C ALA A 174 -10.29 3.33 1.75
N ARG A 175 -10.07 2.04 1.44
CA ARG A 175 -9.52 1.60 0.15
C ARG A 175 -10.48 1.83 -1.01
N TRP A 176 -11.78 1.61 -0.80
CA TRP A 176 -12.80 1.91 -1.80
C TRP A 176 -12.83 3.41 -2.14
N VAL A 177 -12.82 4.30 -1.14
CA VAL A 177 -12.76 5.76 -1.36
C VAL A 177 -11.53 6.15 -2.19
N VAL A 178 -10.35 5.65 -1.81
CA VAL A 178 -9.11 5.89 -2.56
C VAL A 178 -9.24 5.43 -4.01
N GLN A 179 -9.77 4.22 -4.23
CA GLN A 179 -9.99 3.68 -5.56
C GLN A 179 -10.93 4.58 -6.37
N GLN A 180 -12.09 4.96 -5.83
CA GLN A 180 -13.08 5.76 -6.55
C GLN A 180 -12.56 7.16 -6.89
N VAL A 181 -12.00 7.87 -5.91
CA VAL A 181 -11.39 9.20 -6.12
C VAL A 181 -10.31 9.13 -7.18
N CYS A 182 -9.43 8.14 -7.15
CA CYS A 182 -8.34 8.08 -8.12
C CYS A 182 -8.77 7.57 -9.50
N THR A 183 -9.87 6.81 -9.58
CA THR A 183 -10.39 6.26 -10.85
C THR A 183 -10.94 7.37 -11.72
N LYS A 184 -11.71 8.29 -11.11
CA LYS A 184 -12.27 9.46 -11.79
C LYS A 184 -12.77 10.47 -10.77
N PHE A 185 -12.27 11.69 -10.84
CA PHE A 185 -12.71 12.78 -9.98
C PHE A 185 -12.71 14.12 -10.72
N CYS A 186 -13.39 15.11 -10.17
CA CYS A 186 -13.18 16.51 -10.52
C CYS A 186 -12.81 17.32 -9.28
N LEU A 187 -12.11 18.43 -9.48
CA LEU A 187 -11.95 19.42 -8.42
C LEU A 187 -13.28 20.18 -8.27
N GLU A 188 -13.65 20.51 -7.05
CA GLU A 188 -14.79 21.39 -6.81
C GLU A 188 -14.61 22.70 -7.60
N GLY A 189 -15.66 23.12 -8.30
CA GLY A 189 -15.63 24.27 -9.21
C GLY A 189 -15.21 23.96 -10.66
N ASP A 190 -14.70 22.77 -10.97
CA ASP A 190 -14.37 22.37 -12.35
C ASP A 190 -14.94 20.96 -12.72
N PRO A 191 -16.26 20.82 -12.81
CA PRO A 191 -16.90 19.54 -13.18
C PRO A 191 -16.64 19.12 -14.63
N THR A 192 -16.13 20.03 -15.46
CA THR A 192 -15.95 19.81 -16.91
C THR A 192 -14.66 19.07 -17.25
N ASN A 193 -13.71 19.02 -16.31
CA ASN A 193 -12.37 18.49 -16.54
C ASN A 193 -12.07 17.34 -15.57
N PRO A 194 -12.68 16.16 -15.77
CA PRO A 194 -12.43 15.01 -14.91
C PRO A 194 -10.97 14.58 -15.04
N GLN A 195 -10.34 14.36 -13.89
CA GLN A 195 -9.00 13.83 -13.75
C GLN A 195 -9.08 12.35 -13.32
N ARG A 196 -8.02 11.61 -13.62
CA ARG A 196 -7.89 10.21 -13.25
C ARG A 196 -6.42 9.80 -13.17
N PHE A 197 -6.16 8.74 -12.43
CA PHE A 197 -4.88 8.05 -12.43
C PHE A 197 -5.00 6.72 -13.18
N GLN A 198 -3.94 6.35 -13.89
CA GLN A 198 -3.85 4.99 -14.41
C GLN A 198 -3.58 3.99 -13.30
N ARG A 199 -2.64 4.33 -12.41
CA ARG A 199 -2.19 3.46 -11.33
C ARG A 199 -1.91 4.24 -10.06
N ILE A 200 -2.12 3.57 -8.94
CA ILE A 200 -1.81 4.07 -7.60
C ILE A 200 -1.27 2.92 -6.74
N TRP A 201 -0.49 3.26 -5.72
CA TRP A 201 -0.13 2.34 -4.65
C TRP A 201 -1.04 2.54 -3.45
N ILE A 202 -1.51 1.44 -2.85
CA ILE A 202 -2.10 1.44 -1.52
C ILE A 202 -1.19 0.65 -0.59
N VAL A 203 -0.80 1.28 0.51
CA VAL A 203 0.21 0.76 1.43
C VAL A 203 -0.26 0.85 2.88
N ASP A 204 -0.04 -0.21 3.65
CA ASP A 204 -0.30 -0.22 5.08
C ASP A 204 0.68 0.69 5.83
N ASP A 205 0.17 1.42 6.81
CA ASP A 205 0.89 2.24 7.80
C ASP A 205 1.84 1.47 8.78
N THR A 206 2.17 0.21 8.46
CA THR A 206 3.02 -0.66 9.28
C THR A 206 4.37 -0.98 8.64
N LEU A 207 4.59 -0.50 7.42
CA LEU A 207 5.75 -0.79 6.60
C LEU A 207 7.00 -0.09 7.16
N THR A 208 8.11 -0.83 7.28
CA THR A 208 9.37 -0.25 7.78
C THR A 208 10.44 -0.14 6.73
N MET A 209 10.56 -1.15 5.88
CA MET A 209 11.62 -1.23 4.88
C MET A 209 11.29 -2.24 3.78
N PHE A 210 12.02 -2.08 2.67
CA PHE A 210 12.15 -3.04 1.58
C PHE A 210 13.58 -3.58 1.48
N TYR A 211 13.72 -4.73 0.84
CA TYR A 211 15.00 -5.26 0.38
C TYR A 211 14.80 -6.16 -0.83
N ARG A 212 15.86 -6.28 -1.62
CA ARG A 212 15.97 -7.23 -2.72
C ARG A 212 16.43 -8.59 -2.19
N LEU A 213 15.87 -9.66 -2.75
CA LEU A 213 16.30 -11.05 -2.59
C LEU A 213 17.22 -11.42 -3.77
N ALA A 214 18.53 -11.28 -3.58
CA ALA A 214 19.54 -11.55 -4.61
C ALA A 214 20.02 -13.00 -4.56
N LEU A 215 20.28 -13.62 -5.73
CA LEU A 215 20.82 -14.98 -5.80
C LEU A 215 22.27 -15.05 -5.33
N MET A 216 22.62 -16.09 -4.57
CA MET A 216 24.00 -16.35 -4.17
C MET A 216 24.77 -17.00 -5.32
N GLU A 217 25.47 -16.21 -6.13
CA GLU A 217 26.25 -16.69 -7.28
C GLU A 217 27.31 -17.73 -6.88
N LYS A 218 27.94 -17.57 -5.70
CA LYS A 218 29.05 -18.42 -5.23
C LYS A 218 28.66 -19.85 -4.83
N PHE A 219 27.37 -20.23 -4.81
CA PHE A 219 26.96 -21.61 -4.51
C PHE A 219 26.83 -22.51 -5.75
N VAL A 220 26.79 -21.93 -6.97
CA VAL A 220 26.67 -22.71 -8.21
C VAL A 220 27.93 -23.57 -8.46
N GLY A 221 29.10 -23.13 -7.99
CA GLY A 221 30.38 -23.86 -8.13
C GLY A 221 30.68 -24.88 -7.03
N CYS A 222 29.92 -24.91 -5.94
CA CYS A 222 30.19 -25.78 -4.79
C CYS A 222 29.29 -27.02 -4.83
N GLY A 223 29.63 -28.00 -5.68
CA GLY A 223 28.92 -29.27 -5.90
C GLY A 223 28.82 -30.22 -4.68
N ARG A 224 28.75 -29.71 -3.44
CA ARG A 224 28.82 -30.50 -2.20
C ARG A 224 27.60 -30.38 -1.28
N LEU A 225 26.53 -29.68 -1.65
CA LEU A 225 25.31 -29.65 -0.83
C LEU A 225 24.23 -30.59 -1.39
N ARG A 226 24.02 -31.73 -0.72
CA ARG A 226 22.91 -32.69 -1.00
C ARG A 226 21.51 -32.07 -0.93
N ARG A 227 21.36 -30.88 -0.34
CA ARG A 227 20.13 -30.06 -0.38
C ARG A 227 20.51 -28.57 -0.40
N PRO A 228 19.91 -27.73 -1.27
CA PRO A 228 20.26 -26.32 -1.36
C PRO A 228 19.83 -25.58 -0.08
N LYS A 229 20.77 -25.37 0.84
CA LYS A 229 20.58 -24.46 1.97
C LYS A 229 20.70 -23.02 1.44
N ARG A 230 19.57 -22.50 0.95
CA ARG A 230 19.27 -21.06 0.69
C ARG A 230 20.00 -20.44 -0.51
N MET A 231 19.27 -20.28 -1.61
CA MET A 231 19.81 -19.70 -2.84
C MET A 231 19.82 -18.16 -2.87
N LYS A 232 19.20 -17.45 -1.91
CA LYS A 232 19.07 -15.98 -1.95
C LYS A 232 19.46 -15.30 -0.62
N TYR A 233 20.15 -14.17 -0.71
CA TYR A 233 20.48 -13.26 0.41
C TYR A 233 19.73 -11.93 0.26
N ARG A 234 19.64 -11.16 1.36
CA ARG A 234 18.92 -9.88 1.41
C ARG A 234 19.89 -8.74 1.13
N VAL A 235 19.53 -7.85 0.21
CA VAL A 235 20.28 -6.66 -0.17
C VAL A 235 19.37 -5.46 -0.04
N ALA A 236 19.79 -4.42 0.64
CA ALA A 236 19.03 -3.17 0.72
C ALA A 236 19.94 -2.02 0.26
N ASN A 237 19.42 -1.17 -0.63
CA ASN A 237 20.02 0.13 -0.90
C ASN A 237 19.54 1.08 0.19
N GLU A 238 20.41 1.41 1.14
CA GLU A 238 20.04 2.15 2.35
C GLU A 238 19.42 3.52 2.10
N GLY A 239 19.61 4.10 0.91
CA GLY A 239 19.00 5.37 0.52
C GLY A 239 17.76 5.27 -0.36
N LEU A 240 17.37 4.10 -0.89
CA LEU A 240 16.34 4.03 -1.94
C LEU A 240 15.45 2.78 -1.84
N MET A 241 15.30 2.20 -0.65
CA MET A 241 14.68 0.89 -0.46
C MET A 241 13.27 0.80 -1.07
N PHE A 242 12.42 1.80 -0.84
CA PHE A 242 11.05 1.80 -1.35
C PHE A 242 11.03 2.20 -2.83
N MET A 243 11.78 3.25 -3.18
CA MET A 243 11.93 3.71 -4.58
C MET A 243 12.26 2.54 -5.51
N GLU A 244 13.31 1.78 -5.21
CA GLU A 244 13.75 0.66 -6.04
C GLU A 244 12.66 -0.42 -6.16
N ALA A 245 12.02 -0.78 -5.04
CA ALA A 245 11.00 -1.82 -5.04
C ALA A 245 9.76 -1.42 -5.86
N LEU A 246 9.23 -0.20 -5.64
CA LEU A 246 8.04 0.29 -6.35
C LEU A 246 8.33 0.42 -7.87
N LEU A 247 9.48 1.00 -8.22
CA LEU A 247 9.88 1.14 -9.63
C LEU A 247 10.13 -0.22 -10.30
N ALA A 248 10.67 -1.21 -9.59
CA ALA A 248 10.86 -2.55 -10.15
C ALA A 248 9.55 -3.20 -10.61
N VAL A 249 8.46 -3.03 -9.85
CA VAL A 249 7.13 -3.51 -10.24
C VAL A 249 6.54 -2.68 -11.38
N GLN A 250 6.62 -1.34 -11.28
CA GLN A 250 6.12 -0.43 -12.31
C GLN A 250 6.79 -0.62 -13.68
N LYS A 251 8.06 -1.01 -13.70
CA LYS A 251 8.84 -1.24 -14.93
C LYS A 251 8.70 -2.66 -15.47
N HIS A 252 7.98 -3.54 -14.77
CA HIS A 252 7.82 -4.92 -15.22
C HIS A 252 6.98 -4.98 -16.50
N HIS A 253 7.45 -5.71 -17.52
CA HIS A 253 6.79 -5.78 -18.83
C HIS A 253 5.33 -6.28 -18.78
N PHE A 254 4.99 -7.15 -17.82
CA PHE A 254 3.63 -7.65 -17.63
C PHE A 254 2.69 -6.64 -16.95
N ILE A 255 3.20 -5.53 -16.42
CA ILE A 255 2.39 -4.65 -15.58
C ILE A 255 1.19 -4.04 -16.29
N GLY A 256 1.29 -3.82 -17.60
CA GLY A 256 0.17 -3.33 -18.41
C GLY A 256 -0.99 -4.33 -18.56
N ARG A 257 -0.84 -5.56 -18.08
CA ARG A 257 -1.88 -6.62 -18.09
C ARG A 257 -2.34 -7.02 -16.68
N ALA A 258 -1.68 -6.52 -15.64
CA ALA A 258 -2.02 -6.86 -14.26
C ALA A 258 -2.96 -5.81 -13.69
N ALA A 259 -4.15 -6.23 -13.24
CA ALA A 259 -5.10 -5.34 -12.56
C ALA A 259 -4.61 -4.97 -11.14
N VAL A 260 -3.93 -5.93 -10.48
CA VAL A 260 -3.32 -5.73 -9.17
C VAL A 260 -1.90 -6.28 -9.17
N ALA A 261 -0.96 -5.51 -8.67
CA ALA A 261 0.40 -5.98 -8.43
C ALA A 261 0.79 -5.75 -6.97
N GLY A 262 1.84 -6.41 -6.49
CA GLY A 262 2.33 -6.15 -5.14
C GLY A 262 3.53 -7.00 -4.78
N PHE A 263 3.79 -7.11 -3.48
CA PHE A 263 5.05 -7.64 -2.98
C PHE A 263 4.92 -8.88 -2.11
N LEU A 264 6.05 -9.56 -1.95
CA LEU A 264 6.23 -10.56 -0.92
C LEU A 264 6.36 -9.88 0.45
N ARG A 265 5.42 -10.15 1.35
CA ARG A 265 5.66 -9.94 2.77
C ARG A 265 6.72 -10.93 3.25
N ASP A 266 7.81 -10.44 3.82
CA ASP A 266 8.84 -11.30 4.40
C ASP A 266 8.90 -11.11 5.93
N ASP A 267 8.39 -12.12 6.64
CA ASP A 267 8.49 -12.26 8.10
C ASP A 267 9.87 -12.79 8.54
N GLY A 268 10.83 -12.82 7.61
CA GLY A 268 12.19 -13.30 7.79
C GLY A 268 12.29 -14.76 7.36
N THR A 269 11.15 -15.36 7.03
CA THR A 269 10.98 -16.78 6.76
C THR A 269 10.81 -17.11 5.29
N ALA A 270 10.84 -16.10 4.42
CA ALA A 270 10.90 -16.31 2.98
C ALA A 270 12.22 -17.01 2.60
N VAL A 271 12.21 -18.34 2.63
CA VAL A 271 13.29 -19.16 2.07
C VAL A 271 12.88 -19.54 0.65
N CYS A 272 13.83 -19.46 -0.29
CA CYS A 272 13.78 -20.21 -1.54
C CYS A 272 12.55 -19.97 -2.45
N LYS A 273 12.14 -18.71 -2.68
CA LYS A 273 11.30 -18.44 -3.86
C LYS A 273 12.19 -18.51 -5.10
N ARG A 274 12.03 -19.59 -5.88
CA ARG A 274 12.79 -19.83 -7.12
C ARG A 274 12.47 -18.74 -8.15
N ASN A 275 11.19 -18.43 -8.30
CA ASN A 275 10.74 -17.41 -9.23
C ASN A 275 10.82 -16.03 -8.57
N ASP A 276 11.22 -15.04 -9.36
CA ASP A 276 11.23 -13.63 -8.96
C ASP A 276 9.86 -12.97 -9.10
N TRP A 277 8.99 -13.58 -9.89
CA TRP A 277 7.65 -13.10 -10.21
C TRP A 277 6.67 -14.26 -10.18
N LYS A 278 5.44 -13.97 -9.78
CA LYS A 278 4.32 -14.90 -9.90
C LYS A 278 3.09 -14.20 -10.43
N LEU A 279 2.36 -14.91 -11.27
CA LEU A 279 1.09 -14.47 -11.81
C LEU A 279 -0.06 -15.11 -11.02
N ASP A 280 -1.19 -14.41 -11.03
CA ASP A 280 -2.49 -14.89 -10.57
C ASP A 280 -2.49 -15.38 -9.11
N GLU A 281 -1.76 -14.64 -8.27
CA GLU A 281 -1.68 -14.90 -6.83
C GLU A 281 -2.73 -14.10 -6.05
N LEU A 282 -3.50 -14.80 -5.23
CA LEU A 282 -4.47 -14.21 -4.30
C LEU A 282 -3.82 -13.48 -3.13
N ALA A 283 -2.60 -13.89 -2.75
CA ALA A 283 -1.91 -13.41 -1.56
C ALA A 283 -1.14 -12.10 -1.83
N LEU A 284 -1.76 -11.11 -2.47
CA LEU A 284 -1.30 -9.73 -2.54
C LEU A 284 -2.05 -8.89 -1.52
N TYR A 285 -1.35 -8.36 -0.53
CA TYR A 285 -1.97 -7.57 0.53
C TYR A 285 -0.93 -6.63 1.15
N LYS A 286 -1.41 -5.54 1.78
CA LYS A 286 -0.63 -4.49 2.48
C LYS A 286 0.20 -3.55 1.63
N VAL A 287 0.73 -4.01 0.50
CA VAL A 287 1.42 -3.16 -0.45
C VAL A 287 0.99 -3.61 -1.83
N VAL A 288 0.00 -2.90 -2.38
CA VAL A 288 -0.66 -3.26 -3.64
C VAL A 288 -0.64 -2.07 -4.58
N MET A 289 -0.29 -2.29 -5.83
CA MET A 289 -0.53 -1.35 -6.92
C MET A 289 -1.82 -1.74 -7.61
N LEU A 290 -2.65 -0.75 -7.88
CA LEU A 290 -3.89 -0.92 -8.62
C LEU A 290 -3.69 -0.35 -10.03
N ASP A 291 -4.15 -1.08 -11.04
CA ASP A 291 -4.41 -0.51 -12.36
C ASP A 291 -5.89 -0.13 -12.43
N LEU A 292 -6.18 1.15 -12.25
CA LEU A 292 -7.54 1.67 -12.11
C LEU A 292 -8.31 1.56 -13.42
N CYS A 293 -7.63 1.66 -14.56
CA CYS A 293 -8.25 1.45 -15.87
C CYS A 293 -8.68 -0.01 -16.05
N GLU A 294 -7.80 -0.94 -15.69
CA GLU A 294 -8.09 -2.38 -15.80
C GLU A 294 -9.16 -2.83 -14.79
N LEU A 295 -9.10 -2.35 -13.55
CA LEU A 295 -10.13 -2.61 -12.54
C LEU A 295 -11.50 -2.07 -12.97
N TRP A 296 -11.54 -0.87 -13.55
CA TRP A 296 -12.78 -0.31 -14.11
C TRP A 296 -13.31 -1.15 -15.28
N ARG A 297 -12.43 -1.56 -16.22
CA ARG A 297 -12.80 -2.45 -17.34
C ARG A 297 -13.39 -3.78 -16.85
N LEU A 298 -12.87 -4.33 -15.75
CA LEU A 298 -13.37 -5.57 -15.15
C LEU A 298 -14.63 -5.35 -14.28
N GLY A 299 -14.98 -4.10 -13.97
CA GLY A 299 -16.03 -3.77 -13.00
C GLY A 299 -15.71 -4.29 -11.59
N VAL A 300 -14.43 -4.23 -11.20
CA VAL A 300 -13.94 -4.68 -9.89
C VAL A 300 -13.63 -3.49 -9.00
N GLU A 301 -14.13 -3.53 -7.77
CA GLU A 301 -13.90 -2.52 -6.75
C GLU A 301 -13.73 -3.14 -5.38
N TYR A 302 -13.05 -2.44 -4.47
CA TYR A 302 -13.05 -2.81 -3.07
C TYR A 302 -14.48 -2.84 -2.53
N MET A 303 -14.76 -3.78 -1.64
CA MET A 303 -16.06 -3.82 -0.94
C MET A 303 -15.99 -2.93 0.31
N PRO A 304 -16.71 -1.80 0.35
CA PRO A 304 -16.56 -0.82 1.43
C PRO A 304 -16.94 -1.38 2.81
N GLN A 305 -17.80 -2.38 2.87
CA GLN A 305 -18.28 -2.96 4.13
C GLN A 305 -17.31 -3.98 4.76
N LEU A 306 -16.23 -4.35 4.05
CA LEU A 306 -15.23 -5.28 4.58
C LEU A 306 -14.36 -4.63 5.64
N GLN A 307 -14.18 -5.36 6.74
CA GLN A 307 -13.36 -4.96 7.87
C GLN A 307 -11.98 -5.61 7.86
N MET A 308 -11.80 -6.69 7.08
CA MET A 308 -10.57 -7.45 6.97
C MET A 308 -10.48 -8.16 5.61
N TYR A 309 -9.24 -8.39 5.15
CA TYR A 309 -8.92 -9.12 3.92
C TYR A 309 -9.47 -8.47 2.65
N GLU A 310 -9.64 -7.15 2.68
CA GLU A 310 -10.14 -6.34 1.59
C GLU A 310 -9.30 -6.50 0.31
N ASP A 311 -7.97 -6.57 0.43
CA ASP A 311 -7.06 -6.84 -0.69
C ASP A 311 -7.24 -8.25 -1.26
N ILE A 312 -7.46 -9.25 -0.39
CA ILE A 312 -7.63 -10.65 -0.83
C ILE A 312 -8.95 -10.81 -1.57
N CYS A 313 -10.03 -10.20 -1.08
CA CYS A 313 -11.31 -10.14 -1.79
C CYS A 313 -11.17 -9.46 -3.16
N LEU A 314 -10.45 -8.33 -3.22
CA LEU A 314 -10.22 -7.63 -4.49
C LEU A 314 -9.49 -8.56 -5.49
N ASN A 315 -8.42 -9.24 -5.06
CA ASN A 315 -7.68 -10.16 -5.93
C ASN A 315 -8.58 -11.31 -6.42
N HIS A 316 -9.41 -11.86 -5.53
CA HIS A 316 -10.34 -12.93 -5.89
C HIS A 316 -11.33 -12.47 -6.97
N ASP A 317 -11.91 -11.28 -6.83
CA ASP A 317 -12.83 -10.71 -7.81
C ASP A 317 -12.13 -10.42 -9.14
N VAL A 318 -10.88 -9.93 -9.11
CA VAL A 318 -10.05 -9.76 -10.32
C VAL A 318 -9.91 -11.08 -11.09
N LEU A 319 -9.47 -12.15 -10.41
CA LEU A 319 -9.22 -13.44 -11.07
C LEU A 319 -10.52 -14.06 -11.59
N THR A 320 -11.61 -13.96 -10.82
CA THR A 320 -12.93 -14.48 -11.21
C THR A 320 -13.49 -13.79 -12.45
N ARG A 321 -13.11 -12.52 -12.67
CA ARG A 321 -13.53 -11.74 -13.85
C ARG A 321 -12.53 -11.79 -15.00
N GLY A 322 -11.55 -12.69 -14.94
CA GLY A 322 -10.56 -12.90 -16.00
C GLY A 322 -9.46 -11.83 -16.06
N GLY A 323 -9.28 -11.06 -14.99
CA GLY A 323 -8.11 -10.21 -14.81
C GLY A 323 -6.91 -10.99 -14.26
N HIS A 324 -5.75 -10.34 -14.24
CA HIS A 324 -4.51 -10.93 -13.73
C HIS A 324 -3.98 -10.19 -12.51
N THR A 325 -3.25 -10.92 -11.66
CA THR A 325 -2.45 -10.32 -10.59
C THR A 325 -0.96 -10.60 -10.77
N LEU A 326 -0.10 -9.71 -10.27
CA LEU A 326 1.36 -9.85 -10.38
C LEU A 326 2.04 -9.67 -9.02
N LYS A 327 2.69 -10.73 -8.53
CA LYS A 327 3.44 -10.72 -7.28
C LYS A 327 4.94 -10.66 -7.52
N CYS A 328 5.56 -9.58 -7.08
CA CYS A 328 7.01 -9.45 -6.98
C CYS A 328 7.53 -10.29 -5.81
N GLN A 329 8.44 -11.21 -6.11
CA GLN A 329 9.12 -12.08 -5.14
C GLN A 329 10.62 -11.81 -5.06
N CYS A 330 11.18 -10.99 -5.96
CA CYS A 330 12.56 -10.51 -5.85
C CYS A 330 12.71 -9.32 -4.92
N TYR A 331 11.63 -8.64 -4.52
CA TYR A 331 11.61 -7.66 -3.44
C TYR A 331 10.68 -8.13 -2.31
N GLY A 332 11.18 -8.03 -1.08
CA GLY A 332 10.45 -8.33 0.14
C GLY A 332 10.32 -7.11 1.02
N PHE A 333 9.23 -7.00 1.77
CA PHE A 333 9.06 -5.94 2.76
C PHE A 333 8.94 -6.45 4.19
N ARG A 334 9.37 -5.60 5.13
CA ARG A 334 9.09 -5.75 6.56
C ARG A 334 7.94 -4.85 6.97
N ALA A 335 7.05 -5.42 7.77
CA ALA A 335 6.03 -4.64 8.46
C ALA A 335 6.04 -4.99 9.95
N VAL A 336 5.91 -3.97 10.81
CA VAL A 336 5.81 -4.21 12.25
C VAL A 336 4.48 -4.87 12.55
N HIS A 337 4.57 -6.10 13.04
CA HIS A 337 3.46 -6.74 13.73
C HIS A 337 3.34 -6.14 15.12
N ALA A 338 2.56 -5.07 15.25
CA ALA A 338 2.07 -4.75 16.58
C ALA A 338 1.24 -5.96 17.04
N LYS A 339 1.52 -6.49 18.24
CA LYS A 339 0.64 -7.49 18.90
C LYS A 339 -0.83 -7.00 18.97
N LYS A 340 -0.98 -5.68 18.82
CA LYS A 340 -2.18 -4.86 18.91
C LYS A 340 -2.29 -4.01 17.63
N GLY A 341 -2.90 -4.54 16.56
CA GLY A 341 -3.11 -3.78 15.30
C GLY A 341 -4.15 -2.65 15.47
N GLY A 342 -4.30 -1.75 14.49
CA GLY A 342 -5.30 -0.66 14.55
C GLY A 342 -6.74 -1.15 14.74
N CYS A 343 -7.08 -2.32 14.19
CA CYS A 343 -8.37 -2.99 14.38
C CYS A 343 -8.45 -3.81 15.68
N LEU A 344 -7.55 -3.63 16.65
CA LEU A 344 -7.52 -4.49 17.84
C LEU A 344 -8.79 -4.37 18.68
N LYS A 345 -9.33 -3.18 18.92
CA LYS A 345 -10.57 -3.05 19.73
C LYS A 345 -11.72 -3.88 19.13
N GLN A 346 -11.76 -4.03 17.80
CA GLN A 346 -12.71 -4.90 17.10
C GLN A 346 -12.39 -6.41 17.27
N ARG A 347 -11.13 -6.76 17.56
CA ARG A 347 -10.60 -8.12 17.72
C ARG A 347 -10.48 -8.60 19.17
N ASP A 348 -10.31 -7.70 20.14
CA ASP A 348 -10.03 -7.99 21.56
C ASP A 348 -11.21 -8.67 22.28
N GLY A 349 -12.43 -8.60 21.74
CA GLY A 349 -13.61 -9.26 22.30
C GLY A 349 -13.82 -10.73 21.89
N ARG A 350 -12.85 -11.43 21.27
CA ARG A 350 -13.14 -12.67 20.51
C ARG A 350 -12.54 -13.94 21.12
N HIS A 351 -13.47 -14.82 21.53
CA HIS A 351 -13.29 -16.19 22.03
C HIS A 351 -12.54 -17.12 21.05
N LYS A 352 -11.68 -17.96 21.64
CA LYS A 352 -10.83 -19.04 21.08
C LYS A 352 -9.84 -18.59 19.98
N PRO A 353 -8.52 -18.78 20.19
CA PRO A 353 -7.54 -18.56 19.13
C PRO A 353 -7.76 -19.56 17.98
N GLY A 354 -7.92 -19.07 16.75
CA GLY A 354 -7.69 -19.89 15.55
C GLY A 354 -8.70 -19.84 14.42
N GLN A 355 -9.86 -19.16 14.54
CA GLN A 355 -10.83 -19.16 13.43
C GLN A 355 -11.50 -17.79 13.22
N THR A 356 -11.23 -17.18 12.07
CA THR A 356 -11.98 -16.02 11.57
C THR A 356 -13.41 -16.45 11.26
N ARG A 357 -14.41 -15.67 11.68
CA ARG A 357 -15.83 -15.91 11.42
C ARG A 357 -16.38 -14.86 10.45
N LEU A 358 -17.51 -15.12 9.80
CA LEU A 358 -18.14 -14.16 8.87
C LEU A 358 -18.36 -12.77 9.49
N LYS A 359 -18.83 -12.72 10.74
CA LYS A 359 -19.06 -11.47 11.49
C LYS A 359 -17.78 -10.65 11.73
N ASP A 360 -16.61 -11.29 11.56
CA ASP A 360 -15.31 -10.67 11.70
C ASP A 360 -14.90 -9.93 10.42
N LEU A 361 -15.43 -10.37 9.28
CA LEU A 361 -15.16 -9.84 7.95
C LEU A 361 -16.11 -8.70 7.60
N VAL A 362 -17.39 -8.85 7.93
CA VAL A 362 -18.45 -7.95 7.50
C VAL A 362 -19.66 -8.04 8.43
N GLN A 363 -20.38 -6.92 8.61
CA GLN A 363 -21.64 -6.93 9.34
C GLN A 363 -22.70 -7.80 8.64
N LYS A 364 -23.52 -8.52 9.41
CA LYS A 364 -24.52 -9.46 8.86
C LYS A 364 -25.52 -8.80 7.90
N THR A 365 -25.94 -7.58 8.21
CA THR A 365 -26.86 -6.78 7.38
C THR A 365 -26.20 -6.42 6.05
N ALA A 366 -24.99 -5.86 6.09
CA ALA A 366 -24.18 -5.56 4.92
C ALA A 366 -23.90 -6.81 4.05
N PHE A 367 -23.58 -7.94 4.66
CA PHE A 367 -23.35 -9.18 3.92
C PHE A 367 -24.60 -9.65 3.17
N ARG A 368 -25.79 -9.52 3.77
CA ARG A 368 -27.05 -9.92 3.15
C ARG A 368 -27.44 -9.04 1.97
N SER A 369 -27.04 -7.77 1.96
CA SER A 369 -27.31 -6.84 0.86
C SER A 369 -26.30 -6.94 -0.29
N MET A 370 -25.19 -7.68 -0.11
CA MET A 370 -24.21 -7.91 -1.18
C MET A 370 -24.79 -8.81 -2.29
N GLN A 371 -24.32 -8.61 -3.51
CA GLN A 371 -24.54 -9.52 -4.64
C GLN A 371 -24.05 -10.94 -4.29
N LYS A 372 -24.68 -11.97 -4.86
CA LYS A 372 -24.39 -13.39 -4.55
C LYS A 372 -22.92 -13.75 -4.78
N ASP A 373 -22.31 -13.23 -5.84
CA ASP A 373 -20.91 -13.51 -6.17
C ASP A 373 -19.96 -12.92 -5.12
N ARG A 374 -20.23 -11.69 -4.66
CA ARG A 374 -19.49 -11.06 -3.56
C ARG A 374 -19.67 -11.80 -2.24
N GLN A 375 -20.89 -12.28 -1.95
CA GLN A 375 -21.13 -13.13 -0.78
C GLN A 375 -20.33 -14.43 -0.84
N LYS A 376 -20.21 -15.03 -2.04
CA LYS A 376 -19.43 -16.25 -2.27
C LYS A 376 -17.95 -16.00 -1.99
N ALA A 377 -17.35 -14.96 -2.58
CA ALA A 377 -15.95 -14.59 -2.36
C ALA A 377 -15.63 -14.39 -0.86
N VAL A 378 -16.51 -13.70 -0.11
CA VAL A 378 -16.34 -13.50 1.33
C VAL A 378 -16.47 -14.80 2.14
N ARG A 379 -17.33 -15.75 1.71
CA ARG A 379 -17.42 -17.08 2.34
C ARG A 379 -16.18 -17.92 2.08
N GLU A 380 -15.60 -17.83 0.90
CA GLU A 380 -14.38 -18.55 0.52
C GLU A 380 -13.17 -18.10 1.35
N LEU A 381 -13.15 -16.87 1.87
CA LEU A 381 -12.13 -16.43 2.85
C LEU A 381 -12.16 -17.17 4.20
N LEU A 382 -13.26 -17.86 4.51
CA LEU A 382 -13.44 -18.58 5.78
C LEU A 382 -13.03 -20.06 5.67
N GLN A 383 -12.74 -20.54 4.46
CA GLN A 383 -12.25 -21.88 4.16
C GLN A 383 -10.73 -21.86 4.13
#